data_AF-A0A920LTV7-F1
#
_entry.id   AF-A0A920LTV7-F1
#
_cell.length_a   1.000
_cell.length_b   1.000
_cell.length_c   1.000
_cell.angle_alpha   90.00
_cell.angle_beta   90.00
_cell.angle_gamma   90.00
#
_symmetry.space_group_name_H-M   'P 1'
#
loop_
_entity.id
_entity.type
_entity.pdbx_description
1 polymer ?
#
loop_
_entity_poly.entity_id
_entity_poly.type
_entity_poly.pdbx_seq_one_letter_code
_entity_poly.pdbx_strand_id
1 'polypeptide(L)'
;MLLVVVYVGAVAVLFLFVVMMLDINFAELREGFQRYMPLGLGVGGILLAEILFVFFNREEMPENVNLVSEVSNTRALGRVLYTDYIYLFQVAGLILLVAMIGAITLTLRRRENVRKQSISAQNDRTREETIQVVKVSNRIGVRKL
;
A
#
# COMPACT_ATOMS: atom_id res chain seq x y z
N MET A 1 18.67 6.76 11.79
CA MET A 1 17.30 7.22 12.09
C MET A 1 16.31 6.96 10.95
N LEU A 2 16.60 7.35 9.70
CA LEU A 2 15.68 7.12 8.57
C LEU A 2 15.28 5.65 8.36
N LEU A 3 16.21 4.70 8.54
CA LEU A 3 15.90 3.27 8.43
C LEU A 3 14.77 2.86 9.40
N VAL A 4 14.87 3.29 10.66
CA VAL A 4 13.85 3.00 11.67
C VAL A 4 12.53 3.68 11.33
N VAL A 5 12.56 4.98 11.01
CA VAL A 5 11.32 5.74 10.74
C VAL A 5 10.57 5.21 9.51
N VAL A 6 11.27 4.95 8.40
CA VAL A 6 10.63 4.59 7.14
C VAL A 6 10.40 3.09 7.02
N TYR A 7 11.42 2.26 7.20
CA TYR A 7 11.28 0.82 7.00
C TYR A 7 10.49 0.19 8.15
N VAL A 8 10.89 0.44 9.39
CA VAL A 8 10.21 -0.16 10.55
C VAL A 8 8.90 0.57 10.82
N GLY A 9 8.89 1.91 10.81
CA GLY A 9 7.73 2.71 11.20
C GLY A 9 6.60 2.75 10.16
N ALA A 10 6.90 2.88 8.87
CA ALA A 10 5.88 2.98 7.83
C ALA A 10 5.66 1.66 7.08
N VAL A 11 6.71 1.11 6.48
CA VAL A 11 6.59 -0.03 5.55
C VAL A 11 6.21 -1.31 6.30
N ALA A 12 6.95 -1.70 7.33
CA ALA A 12 6.67 -2.92 8.08
C ALA A 12 5.30 -2.85 8.77
N VAL A 13 4.93 -1.69 9.33
CA VAL A 13 3.61 -1.49 9.95
C VAL A 13 2.48 -1.60 8.92
N LEU A 14 2.64 -1.04 7.71
CA LEU A 14 1.67 -1.23 6.62
C LEU A 14 1.49 -2.72 6.29
N PHE A 15 2.59 -3.48 6.19
CA PHE A 15 2.54 -4.92 5.96
C PHE A 15 1.84 -5.66 7.10
N LEU A 16 2.12 -5.28 8.36
CA LEU A 16 1.43 -5.87 9.52
C LEU A 16 -0.08 -5.65 9.46
N PHE A 17 -0.53 -4.45 9.11
CA PHE A 17 -1.97 -4.18 8.90
C PHE A 17 -2.57 -5.09 7.82
N VAL A 18 -1.88 -5.22 6.68
CA VAL A 18 -2.35 -6.06 5.57
C VAL A 18 -2.43 -7.52 5.97
N VAL A 19 -1.39 -8.06 6.61
CA VAL A 19 -1.35 -9.47 7.06
C VAL A 19 -2.38 -9.74 8.16
N MET A 20 -2.66 -8.79 9.04
CA MET A 20 -3.67 -8.95 10.07
C MET A 20 -5.11 -8.86 9.54
N MET A 21 -5.35 -8.05 8.51
CA MET A 21 -6.69 -7.92 7.91
C MET A 21 -7.03 -9.08 6.97
N LEU A 22 -6.03 -9.72 6.35
CA LEU A 22 -6.22 -10.82 5.43
C LEU A 22 -6.08 -12.16 6.17
N ASP A 23 -7.10 -13.01 6.06
CA ASP A 23 -7.05 -14.38 6.57
C ASP A 23 -6.27 -15.27 5.59
N ILE A 24 -4.94 -15.34 5.78
CA ILE A 24 -4.03 -16.08 4.88
C ILE A 24 -3.95 -17.55 5.32
N ASN A 25 -4.36 -18.48 4.47
CA ASN A 25 -4.21 -19.91 4.73
C ASN A 25 -2.77 -20.39 4.46
N PHE A 26 -1.97 -20.50 5.52
CA PHE A 26 -0.57 -20.97 5.44
C PHE A 26 -0.41 -22.46 5.12
N ALA A 27 -1.49 -23.26 5.18
CA ALA A 27 -1.40 -24.69 4.86
C ALA A 27 -1.24 -24.91 3.35
N GLU A 28 -2.01 -24.18 2.53
CA GLU A 28 -1.92 -24.23 1.06
C GLU A 28 -0.59 -23.65 0.56
N LEU A 29 -0.06 -22.59 1.18
CA LEU A 29 1.25 -22.01 0.85
C LEU A 29 2.43 -22.99 1.07
N ARG A 30 2.26 -23.98 1.96
CA ARG A 30 3.27 -25.01 2.22
C ARG A 30 3.13 -26.19 1.27
N GLU A 31 2.02 -26.30 0.54
CA GLU A 31 1.80 -27.35 -0.44
C GLU A 31 2.75 -27.14 -1.64
N GLY A 32 3.69 -28.05 -1.83
CA GLY A 32 4.72 -27.94 -2.86
C GLY A 32 6.05 -27.31 -2.41
N PHE A 33 6.14 -26.73 -1.21
CA PHE A 33 7.42 -26.22 -0.67
C PHE A 33 8.48 -27.33 -0.63
N GLN A 34 8.14 -28.51 -0.12
CA GLN A 34 9.09 -29.63 -0.05
C GLN A 34 9.56 -30.12 -1.42
N ARG A 35 8.74 -29.98 -2.47
CA ARG A 35 9.10 -30.40 -3.83
C ARG A 35 10.16 -29.50 -4.44
N TYR A 36 10.08 -28.19 -4.19
CA TYR A 36 11.02 -27.20 -4.72
C TYR A 36 12.17 -26.85 -3.77
N MET A 37 12.09 -27.27 -2.51
CA MET A 37 13.13 -27.08 -1.49
C MET A 37 14.54 -27.49 -1.96
N PRO A 38 14.79 -28.68 -2.55
CA PRO A 38 16.15 -29.05 -2.97
C PRO A 38 16.67 -28.17 -4.11
N LEU A 39 15.80 -27.76 -5.04
CA LEU A 39 16.16 -26.82 -6.11
C LEU A 39 16.50 -25.43 -5.53
N GLY A 40 15.68 -24.94 -4.60
CA GLY A 40 15.90 -23.67 -3.92
C GLY A 40 17.19 -23.65 -3.10
N LEU A 41 17.51 -24.75 -2.42
CA LEU A 41 18.78 -24.91 -1.71
C LEU A 41 19.97 -24.99 -2.67
N GLY A 42 19.81 -25.65 -3.82
CA GLY A 42 20.83 -25.65 -4.87
C GLY A 42 21.14 -24.24 -5.37
N VAL A 43 20.12 -23.49 -5.79
CA VAL A 43 20.27 -22.12 -6.29
C VAL A 43 20.77 -21.17 -5.20
N GLY A 44 20.20 -21.25 -4.00
CA GLY A 44 20.61 -20.43 -2.86
C GLY A 44 22.05 -20.74 -2.41
N GLY A 45 22.45 -22.01 -2.46
CA GLY A 45 23.81 -22.44 -2.17
C GLY A 45 24.82 -21.92 -3.20
N ILE A 46 24.46 -21.93 -4.49
CA ILE A 46 25.28 -21.33 -5.56
C ILE A 46 25.44 -19.83 -5.34
N LEU A 47 24.34 -19.09 -5.10
CA LEU A 47 24.41 -17.64 -4.83
C LEU A 47 25.24 -17.34 -3.58
N LEU A 48 25.11 -18.14 -2.53
CA LEU A 48 25.90 -17.97 -1.32
C LEU A 48 27.38 -18.26 -1.58
N ALA A 49 27.70 -19.29 -2.37
CA ALA A 49 29.07 -19.58 -2.79
C ALA A 49 29.66 -18.44 -3.64
N GLU A 50 28.89 -17.85 -4.55
CA GLU A 50 29.31 -16.67 -5.34
C GLU A 50 29.60 -15.46 -4.43
N ILE A 51 28.73 -15.16 -3.47
CA ILE A 51 28.94 -14.06 -2.52
C ILE A 51 30.21 -14.31 -1.70
N LEU A 52 30.40 -15.53 -1.20
CA LEU A 52 31.60 -15.89 -0.44
C LEU A 52 32.85 -15.81 -1.31
N PHE A 53 32.78 -16.30 -2.55
CA PHE A 53 33.88 -16.22 -3.50
C PHE A 53 34.29 -14.77 -3.73
N VAL A 54 33.35 -13.86 -4.01
CA VAL A 54 33.64 -12.43 -4.16
C VAL A 54 34.20 -11.84 -2.87
N PHE A 55 33.65 -12.22 -1.71
CA PHE A 55 34.10 -11.71 -0.42
C PHE A 55 35.55 -12.12 -0.08
N PHE A 56 35.93 -13.36 -0.36
CA PHE A 56 37.28 -13.87 -0.09
C PHE A 56 38.31 -13.49 -1.16
N ASN A 57 37.89 -13.23 -2.39
CA ASN A 57 38.76 -12.80 -3.48
C ASN A 57 38.75 -11.27 -3.70
N ARG A 58 38.19 -10.49 -2.77
CA ARG A 58 38.27 -9.03 -2.85
C ARG A 58 39.71 -8.59 -2.59
N GLU A 59 40.22 -7.70 -3.43
CA GLU A 59 41.47 -6.99 -3.15
C GLU A 59 41.28 -6.13 -1.90
N GLU A 60 42.38 -5.95 -1.14
CA GLU A 60 42.39 -5.03 -0.01
C GLU A 60 42.07 -3.62 -0.50
N MET A 61 40.87 -3.13 -0.19
CA MET A 61 40.52 -1.74 -0.44
C MET A 61 41.47 -0.86 0.38
N PRO A 62 41.99 0.24 -0.19
CA PRO A 62 42.81 1.18 0.56
C PRO A 62 42.08 1.59 1.84
N GLU A 63 42.82 1.63 2.95
CA GLU A 63 42.30 1.94 4.28
C GLU A 63 41.43 3.20 4.19
N ASN A 64 40.17 3.09 4.62
CA ASN A 64 39.24 4.20 4.59
C ASN A 64 39.85 5.34 5.41
N VAL A 65 40.29 6.40 4.73
CA VAL A 65 40.69 7.63 5.41
C VAL A 65 39.49 8.03 6.26
N ASN A 66 39.66 7.96 7.58
CA ASN A 66 38.67 8.41 8.54
C ASN A 66 38.51 9.92 8.38
N LEU A 67 37.71 10.32 7.39
CA LEU A 67 37.23 11.68 7.23
C LEU A 67 36.25 11.91 8.37
N VAL A 68 36.79 12.29 9.54
CA VAL A 68 36.00 12.85 10.63
C VAL A 68 35.41 14.15 10.10
N SER A 69 34.23 14.03 9.48
CA SER A 69 33.45 15.16 9.02
C SER A 69 32.87 15.85 10.25
N GLU A 70 33.35 17.05 10.55
CA GLU A 70 32.74 17.96 11.53
C GLU A 70 31.29 18.35 11.14
N VAL A 71 30.90 18.07 9.88
CA VAL A 71 29.57 18.34 9.35
C VAL A 71 28.64 17.16 9.65
N SER A 72 27.46 17.46 10.19
CA SER A 72 26.37 16.49 10.35
C SER A 72 26.05 15.76 9.03
N ASN A 73 25.93 14.43 9.10
CA ASN A 73 25.60 13.56 7.96
C ASN A 73 24.39 14.07 7.16
N THR A 74 23.32 14.51 7.84
CA THR A 74 22.12 15.04 7.17
C THR A 74 22.42 16.28 6.35
N ARG A 75 23.28 17.18 6.85
CA ARG A 75 23.68 18.39 6.14
C ARG A 75 24.60 18.07 4.96
N ALA A 76 25.52 17.12 5.12
CA ALA A 76 26.41 16.68 4.05
C ALA A 76 25.61 16.02 2.90
N LEU A 77 24.71 15.09 3.23
CA LEU A 77 23.79 14.47 2.26
C LEU A 77 22.88 15.49 1.58
N GLY A 78 22.33 16.43 2.35
CA GLY A 78 21.48 17.49 1.79
C GLY A 78 22.22 18.33 0.75
N ARG A 79 23.49 18.69 1.01
CA ARG A 79 24.28 19.47 0.04
C ARG A 79 24.35 18.74 -1.30
N VAL A 80 24.79 17.48 -1.29
CA VAL A 80 24.98 16.67 -2.51
C VAL A 80 23.65 16.37 -3.22
N LEU A 81 22.59 16.04 -2.46
CA LEU A 81 21.27 15.75 -3.01
C LEU A 81 20.64 16.94 -3.73
N TYR A 82 20.79 18.15 -3.16
CA TYR A 82 20.16 19.35 -3.70
C TYR A 82 21.02 20.11 -4.71
N THR A 83 22.34 19.87 -4.76
CA THR A 83 23.21 20.48 -5.77
C THR A 83 23.43 19.55 -6.97
N ASP A 84 23.97 18.36 -6.73
CA ASP A 84 24.53 17.52 -7.80
C ASP A 84 23.47 16.55 -8.34
N TYR A 85 22.59 16.07 -7.45
CA TYR A 85 21.59 15.04 -7.76
C TYR A 85 20.15 15.56 -7.74
N ILE A 86 19.94 16.85 -7.97
CA ILE A 86 18.61 17.48 -7.91
C ILE A 86 17.60 16.80 -8.86
N TYR A 87 18.04 16.36 -10.05
CA TYR A 87 17.17 15.66 -10.99
C TYR A 87 16.73 14.29 -10.47
N LEU A 88 17.62 13.52 -9.85
CA LEU A 88 17.24 12.23 -9.24
C LEU A 88 16.29 12.45 -8.06
N PHE A 89 16.50 13.50 -7.27
CA PHE A 89 15.61 13.86 -6.19
C PHE A 89 14.19 14.23 -6.70
N GLN A 90 14.11 14.99 -7.79
CA GLN A 90 12.82 15.31 -8.43
C GLN A 90 12.11 14.07 -8.97
N VAL A 91 12.84 13.17 -9.63
CA VAL A 91 12.28 11.91 -10.13
C VAL A 91 11.76 11.04 -8.98
N ALA A 92 12.48 10.95 -7.86
CA ALA A 92 11.99 10.27 -6.67
C ALA A 92 10.68 10.89 -6.13
N GLY A 93 10.57 12.23 -6.15
CA GLY A 93 9.33 12.94 -5.81
C GLY A 93 8.16 12.58 -6.74
N LEU A 94 8.41 12.49 -8.05
CA LEU A 94 7.41 12.05 -9.03
C LEU A 94 6.98 10.60 -8.79
N ILE A 95 7.91 9.70 -8.45
CA ILE A 95 7.59 8.31 -8.11
C ILE A 95 6.66 8.26 -6.89
N LEU A 96 6.91 9.05 -5.85
CA LEU A 96 6.04 9.13 -4.67
C LEU A 96 4.65 9.67 -5.01
N LEU A 97 4.57 10.67 -5.89
CA LEU A 97 3.29 11.20 -6.37
C LEU A 97 2.50 10.11 -7.12
N VAL A 98 3.15 9.42 -8.05
CA VAL A 98 2.53 8.33 -8.82
C VAL A 98 2.08 7.20 -7.89
N ALA A 99 2.87 6.85 -6.87
CA ALA A 99 2.49 5.84 -5.88
C ALA A 99 1.21 6.22 -5.12
N MET A 100 1.07 7.49 -4.72
CA MET A 100 -0.14 8.00 -4.06
C MET A 100 -1.36 7.93 -4.99
N ILE A 101 -1.22 8.37 -6.24
CA ILE A 101 -2.30 8.31 -7.24
C ILE A 101 -2.68 6.84 -7.49
N GLY A 102 -1.71 5.94 -7.63
CA GLY A 102 -1.92 4.51 -7.79
C GLY A 102 -2.71 3.90 -6.63
N ALA A 103 -2.30 4.18 -5.39
CA ALA A 103 -3.01 3.69 -4.21
C ALA A 103 -4.48 4.17 -4.15
N ILE A 104 -4.72 5.46 -4.43
CA ILE A 104 -6.09 6.02 -4.41
C ILE A 104 -6.93 5.42 -5.53
N THR A 105 -6.42 5.38 -6.76
CA THR A 105 -7.18 4.88 -7.91
C THR A 105 -7.51 3.39 -7.79
N LEU A 106 -6.62 2.59 -7.23
CA LEU A 106 -6.86 1.16 -6.98
C LEU A 106 -7.89 0.90 -5.87
N THR A 107 -7.97 1.77 -4.86
CA THR A 107 -8.87 1.58 -3.69
C THR A 107 -10.20 2.33 -3.81
N LEU A 108 -10.28 3.35 -4.67
CA LEU A 108 -11.48 4.15 -4.88
C LEU A 108 -12.57 3.33 -5.60
N ARG A 109 -13.39 2.64 -4.80
CA ARG A 109 -14.52 1.85 -5.31
C ARG A 109 -15.83 2.61 -5.17
N ARG A 110 -16.47 2.93 -6.30
CA ARG A 110 -17.86 3.43 -6.30
C ARG A 110 -18.82 2.27 -6.09
N ARG A 111 -19.64 2.32 -5.03
CA ARG A 111 -20.72 1.36 -4.83
C ARG A 111 -21.96 1.85 -5.59
N GLU A 112 -22.35 1.12 -6.64
CA GLU A 112 -23.46 1.50 -7.53
C GLU A 112 -24.83 1.11 -6.97
N ASN A 113 -24.90 0.02 -6.20
CA ASN A 113 -26.16 -0.51 -5.66
C ASN A 113 -26.48 -0.03 -4.24
N VAL A 114 -26.08 1.20 -3.89
CA VAL A 114 -26.41 1.80 -2.58
C VAL A 114 -27.53 2.80 -2.79
N ARG A 115 -28.62 2.66 -2.04
CA ARG A 115 -29.67 3.66 -2.01
C ARG A 115 -29.08 4.94 -1.42
N LYS A 116 -28.90 5.96 -2.27
CA LYS A 116 -28.48 7.29 -1.85
C LYS A 116 -29.71 8.16 -1.69
N GLN A 117 -29.79 8.86 -0.57
CA GLN A 117 -30.81 9.87 -0.36
C GLN A 117 -30.49 11.06 -1.27
N SER A 118 -31.46 11.44 -2.11
CA SER A 118 -31.47 12.73 -2.77
C SER A 118 -32.31 13.68 -1.92
N ILE A 119 -31.67 14.64 -1.26
CA ILE A 119 -32.32 15.58 -0.34
C ILE A 119 -33.28 16.48 -1.13
N SER A 120 -32.86 16.96 -2.30
CA SER A 120 -33.70 17.77 -3.20
C SER A 120 -34.96 17.00 -3.62
N ALA A 121 -34.80 15.77 -4.13
CA ALA A 121 -35.94 14.94 -4.51
C ALA A 121 -36.78 14.42 -3.31
N GLN A 122 -36.36 14.68 -2.08
CA GLN A 122 -37.16 14.43 -0.88
C GLN A 122 -37.93 15.66 -0.42
N ASN A 123 -37.31 16.83 -0.52
CA ASN A 123 -37.95 18.10 -0.16
C ASN A 123 -38.95 18.57 -1.22
N ASP A 124 -38.70 18.28 -2.49
CA ASP A 124 -39.56 18.70 -3.60
C ASP A 124 -40.79 17.77 -3.81
N ARG A 125 -40.96 16.76 -2.94
CA ARG A 125 -42.07 15.81 -3.05
C ARG A 125 -43.40 16.51 -2.80
N THR A 126 -44.34 16.27 -3.70
CA THR A 126 -45.68 16.83 -3.55
C THR A 126 -46.61 15.86 -2.83
N ARG A 127 -47.75 16.38 -2.38
CA ARG A 127 -48.76 15.60 -1.66
C ARG A 127 -49.33 14.48 -2.53
N GLU A 128 -49.47 14.75 -3.82
CA GLU A 128 -50.01 13.84 -4.83
C GLU A 128 -49.13 12.59 -5.02
N GLU A 129 -47.81 12.71 -4.87
CA GLU A 129 -46.86 11.60 -4.98
C GLU A 129 -46.78 10.77 -3.70
N THR A 130 -47.19 11.33 -2.56
CA THR A 130 -46.98 10.74 -1.23
C THR A 130 -48.25 10.09 -0.67
N ILE A 131 -49.43 10.65 -0.95
CA ILE A 131 -50.69 10.15 -0.38
C ILE A 131 -51.77 9.97 -1.44
N GLN A 132 -52.49 8.85 -1.36
CA GLN A 132 -53.67 8.59 -2.16
C GLN A 132 -54.90 8.50 -1.23
N VAL A 133 -55.86 9.40 -1.42
CA VAL A 133 -57.11 9.38 -0.65
C VAL A 133 -58.11 8.46 -1.34
N VAL A 134 -58.33 7.28 -0.78
CA VAL A 134 -59.29 6.30 -1.31
C VAL A 134 -60.55 6.31 -0.45
N LYS A 135 -61.72 6.47 -1.08
CA LYS A 135 -63.01 6.29 -0.41
C LYS A 135 -63.33 4.81 -0.30
N VAL A 136 -63.60 4.35 0.91
CA VAL A 136 -63.90 2.95 1.21
C VAL A 136 -65.34 2.82 1.71
N SER A 137 -66.01 1.72 1.36
CA SER A 137 -67.36 1.41 1.83
C SER A 137 -67.36 1.02 3.30
N ASN A 138 -68.40 1.41 4.04
CA ASN A 138 -68.53 1.11 5.47
C ASN A 138 -68.40 -0.40 5.74
N ARG A 139 -67.61 -0.74 6.76
CA ARG A 139 -67.26 -2.11 7.21
C ARG A 139 -66.38 -2.93 6.27
N ILE A 140 -65.84 -2.35 5.20
CA ILE A 140 -64.84 -2.99 4.34
C ILE A 140 -63.54 -2.21 4.50
N GLY A 141 -62.51 -2.84 5.08
CA GLY A 141 -61.18 -2.22 5.21
C GLY A 141 -60.56 -1.93 3.84
N VAL A 142 -59.55 -1.05 3.80
CA VAL A 142 -58.79 -0.79 2.57
C VAL A 142 -58.09 -2.09 2.17
N ARG A 143 -58.60 -2.76 1.14
CA ARG A 143 -57.97 -3.96 0.57
C ARG A 143 -56.69 -3.50 -0.12
N LYS A 144 -55.54 -4.06 0.29
CA LYS A 144 -54.20 -3.67 -0.21
C LYS A 144 -54.21 -3.57 -1.74
N LEU A 145 -53.81 -2.39 -2.25
CA LEU A 145 -53.40 -2.15 -3.63
C LEU A 145 -52.11 -2.91 -3.93
#